data_AF-A0A7C2LYW7-F1
#
_entry.id   AF-A0A7C2LYW7-F1
#
_cell.length_a   1.000
_cell.length_b   1.000
_cell.length_c   1.000
_cell.angle_alpha   90.00
_cell.angle_beta   90.00
_cell.angle_gamma   90.00
#
_symmetry.space_group_name_H-M   'P 1'
#
loop_
_entity.id
_entity.type
_entity.pdbx_description
1 polymer ?
#
loop_
_entity_poly.entity_id
_entity_poly.type
_entity_poly.pdbx_seq_one_letter_code
_entity_poly.pdbx_strand_id
1 'polypeptide(L)'
;MLTHRIFISFALLIMVVTGLSSCRQSPFNMDLVETISDQGGGTGTTTWSADKDYLLEGFVFVNDGQILTIEAGTVIRGRTGQGSMASALIVARGGRIIAEGKSDNPIIFTADGDDLEGSVPVEARGLWGGVIILGNATINTETGEDLIEGIPISEPRGIYGGNDDDDNSGILRYVSVRHGGTNIGEGNEINGLTLGGVGRQTIIE
;
A
#
# COMPACT_ATOMS: atom_id res chain seq x y z
N MET A 1 -43.98 -68.42 -34.31
CA MET A 1 -44.45 -67.58 -33.19
C MET A 1 -43.42 -67.66 -32.07
N LEU A 2 -42.36 -66.85 -32.14
CA LEU A 2 -41.62 -66.34 -30.97
C LEU A 2 -40.67 -65.23 -31.47
N THR A 3 -40.76 -64.09 -30.80
CA THR A 3 -40.32 -62.77 -31.24
C THR A 3 -38.85 -62.50 -30.93
N HIS A 4 -38.12 -61.91 -31.89
CA HIS A 4 -36.82 -61.28 -31.68
C HIS A 4 -36.92 -60.12 -30.67
N ARG A 5 -36.03 -60.09 -29.68
CA ARG A 5 -35.72 -58.89 -28.90
C ARG A 5 -34.21 -58.75 -28.74
N ILE A 6 -33.67 -57.84 -29.55
CA ILE A 6 -32.31 -57.30 -29.47
C ILE A 6 -32.27 -56.40 -28.23
N PHE A 7 -31.41 -56.72 -27.26
CA PHE A 7 -31.10 -55.81 -26.15
C PHE A 7 -29.87 -55.00 -26.53
N ILE A 8 -30.08 -53.74 -26.93
CA ILE A 8 -29.02 -52.74 -27.05
C ILE A 8 -28.76 -52.22 -25.64
N SER A 9 -27.63 -52.60 -25.05
CA SER A 9 -27.18 -52.06 -23.76
C SER A 9 -26.52 -50.70 -24.01
N PHE A 10 -27.19 -49.62 -23.61
CA PHE A 10 -26.59 -48.28 -23.56
C PHE A 10 -25.72 -48.20 -22.31
N ALA A 11 -24.40 -48.36 -22.47
CA ALA A 11 -23.44 -48.01 -21.44
C ALA A 11 -23.34 -46.47 -21.37
N LEU A 12 -23.89 -45.88 -20.30
CA LEU A 12 -23.75 -44.46 -20.00
C LEU A 12 -22.31 -44.21 -19.53
N LEU A 13 -21.49 -43.62 -20.41
CA LEU A 13 -20.13 -43.20 -20.10
C LEU A 13 -20.18 -41.95 -19.20
N ILE A 14 -20.00 -42.12 -17.89
CA ILE A 14 -19.83 -41.01 -16.95
C ILE A 14 -18.43 -40.42 -17.18
N MET A 15 -18.38 -39.30 -17.89
CA MET A 15 -17.17 -38.50 -18.05
C MET A 15 -16.87 -37.82 -16.70
N VAL A 16 -15.99 -38.42 -15.90
CA VAL A 16 -15.46 -37.79 -14.68
C VAL A 16 -14.61 -36.61 -15.14
N VAL A 17 -15.16 -35.40 -15.02
CA VAL A 17 -14.40 -34.16 -15.19
C VAL A 17 -13.50 -34.06 -13.97
N THR A 18 -12.25 -34.53 -14.11
CA THR A 18 -11.20 -34.23 -13.15
C THR A 18 -10.93 -32.74 -13.22
N GLY A 19 -11.51 -31.98 -12.29
CA GLY A 19 -11.15 -30.58 -12.10
C GLY A 19 -9.65 -30.53 -11.84
N LEU A 20 -8.89 -30.01 -12.81
CA LEU A 20 -7.54 -29.55 -12.55
C LEU A 20 -7.69 -28.32 -11.66
N SER A 21 -7.73 -28.52 -10.34
CA SER A 21 -7.37 -27.47 -9.40
C SER A 21 -5.89 -27.19 -9.63
N SER A 22 -5.61 -26.32 -10.61
CA SER A 22 -4.33 -25.67 -10.71
C SER A 22 -4.19 -24.84 -9.45
N CYS A 23 -3.52 -25.40 -8.44
CA CYS A 23 -3.01 -24.61 -7.34
C CYS A 23 -2.14 -23.52 -7.96
N ARG A 24 -2.65 -22.29 -7.98
CA ARG A 24 -1.90 -21.15 -8.44
C ARG A 24 -0.81 -20.92 -7.40
N GLN A 25 0.43 -21.19 -7.76
CA GLN A 25 1.56 -20.83 -6.94
C GLN A 25 1.77 -19.33 -7.14
N SER A 26 1.44 -18.54 -6.12
CA SER A 26 1.76 -17.12 -6.15
C SER A 26 3.28 -16.96 -6.19
N PRO A 27 3.83 -16.01 -6.98
CA PRO A 27 5.23 -15.61 -6.86
C PRO A 27 5.52 -14.91 -5.52
N PHE A 28 4.51 -14.64 -4.71
CA PHE A 28 4.65 -14.11 -3.36
C PHE A 28 5.42 -15.11 -2.49
N ASN A 29 6.67 -14.74 -2.21
CA ASN A 29 7.52 -15.50 -1.32
C ASN A 29 7.29 -15.03 0.12
N MET A 30 6.38 -15.69 0.82
CA MET A 30 6.12 -15.49 2.24
C MET A 30 7.38 -15.62 3.13
N ASP A 31 8.43 -16.28 2.63
CA ASP A 31 9.66 -16.50 3.39
C ASP A 31 10.60 -15.28 3.39
N LEU A 32 10.35 -14.28 2.54
CA LEU A 32 11.16 -13.05 2.40
C LEU A 32 10.30 -11.80 2.61
N VAL A 33 9.60 -11.73 3.75
CA VAL A 33 8.86 -10.54 4.17
C VAL A 33 9.53 -9.94 5.40
N GLU A 34 9.89 -8.66 5.33
CA GLU A 34 10.36 -7.89 6.47
C GLU A 34 9.21 -7.05 7.04
N THR A 35 8.83 -7.32 8.28
CA THR A 35 7.81 -6.52 8.99
C THR A 35 8.44 -5.23 9.51
N ILE A 36 7.88 -4.09 9.10
CA ILE A 36 8.26 -2.75 9.55
C ILE A 36 7.17 -2.24 10.49
N SER A 37 7.55 -1.94 11.73
CA SER A 37 6.71 -1.24 12.69
C SER A 37 7.48 -0.07 13.29
N ASP A 38 6.76 0.98 13.70
CA ASP A 38 7.36 2.17 14.28
C ASP A 38 6.93 2.35 15.74
N GLN A 39 7.93 2.46 16.62
CA GLN A 39 7.76 2.73 18.05
C GLN A 39 8.18 4.17 18.42
N GLY A 40 8.08 5.09 17.46
CA GLY A 40 8.46 6.51 17.56
C GLY A 40 9.79 6.85 16.87
N GLY A 41 10.62 5.85 16.55
CA GLY A 41 11.93 6.03 15.91
C GLY A 41 11.86 6.32 14.41
N GLY A 42 10.73 6.05 13.76
CA GLY A 42 10.58 6.08 12.31
C GLY A 42 11.37 4.96 11.63
N THR A 43 11.42 5.01 10.30
CA THR A 43 12.17 4.06 9.46
C THR A 43 13.69 4.22 9.56
N GLY A 44 14.17 5.38 10.04
CA GLY A 44 15.57 5.77 9.92
C GLY A 44 15.92 6.17 8.50
N THR A 45 17.20 6.52 8.27
CA THR A 45 17.70 6.71 6.90
C THR A 45 18.12 5.37 6.35
N THR A 46 17.31 4.81 5.46
CA THR A 46 17.44 3.43 4.99
C THR A 46 17.05 3.28 3.51
N THR A 47 17.36 2.12 2.95
CA THR A 47 17.00 1.73 1.58
C THR A 47 16.22 0.43 1.61
N TRP A 48 15.09 0.41 0.91
CA TRP A 48 14.27 -0.76 0.67
C TRP A 48 14.45 -1.23 -0.78
N SER A 49 14.78 -2.51 -0.94
CA SER A 49 15.15 -3.11 -2.23
C SER A 49 14.21 -4.26 -2.60
N ALA A 50 14.18 -4.61 -3.89
CA ALA A 50 13.30 -5.65 -4.41
C ALA A 50 13.76 -7.09 -4.12
N ASP A 51 14.73 -7.28 -3.21
CA ASP A 51 15.19 -8.60 -2.76
C ASP A 51 14.20 -9.26 -1.78
N LYS A 52 13.30 -8.46 -1.21
CA LYS A 52 12.25 -8.87 -0.27
C LYS A 52 11.02 -7.97 -0.37
N ASP A 53 9.91 -8.43 0.21
CA ASP A 53 8.72 -7.61 0.42
C ASP A 53 8.78 -6.94 1.81
N TYR A 54 8.14 -5.78 1.93
CA TYR A 54 8.03 -5.06 3.21
C TYR A 54 6.58 -5.05 3.68
N LEU A 55 6.31 -5.44 4.93
CA LEU A 55 4.98 -5.40 5.54
C LEU A 55 4.93 -4.32 6.61
N LEU A 56 4.19 -3.24 6.34
CA LEU A 56 3.89 -2.19 7.29
C LEU A 56 2.88 -2.70 8.33
N GLU A 57 3.24 -2.59 9.60
CA GLU A 57 2.38 -2.89 10.73
C GLU A 57 2.08 -1.61 11.52
N GLY A 58 0.87 -1.08 11.34
CA GLY A 58 0.46 0.21 11.89
C GLY A 58 1.02 1.39 11.11
N PHE A 59 1.03 2.56 11.74
CA PHE A 59 1.60 3.77 11.15
C PHE A 59 3.12 3.71 11.21
N VAL A 60 3.77 3.77 10.05
CA VAL A 60 5.22 3.75 9.90
C VAL A 60 5.66 5.11 9.39
N PHE A 61 6.46 5.82 10.19
CA PHE A 61 6.87 7.18 9.84
C PHE A 61 8.27 7.24 9.23
N VAL A 62 8.46 8.15 8.28
CA VAL A 62 9.76 8.73 7.93
C VAL A 62 9.83 10.06 8.66
N ASN A 63 10.59 10.12 9.76
CA ASN A 63 10.64 11.29 10.64
C ASN A 63 11.48 12.43 10.04
N ASP A 64 11.42 13.60 10.67
CA ASP A 64 12.31 14.73 10.38
C ASP A 64 13.79 14.30 10.32
N GLY A 65 14.48 14.73 9.27
CA GLY A 65 15.88 14.39 9.00
C GLY A 65 16.13 12.97 8.47
N GLN A 66 15.09 12.13 8.34
CA GLN A 66 15.21 10.79 7.80
C GLN A 66 14.94 10.76 6.29
N ILE A 67 15.59 9.83 5.60
CA ILE A 67 15.37 9.58 4.18
C ILE A 67 15.10 8.09 3.97
N LEU A 68 13.89 7.77 3.50
CA LEU A 68 13.55 6.43 3.03
C LEU A 68 13.74 6.36 1.52
N THR A 69 14.72 5.57 1.07
CA THR A 69 14.90 5.26 -0.36
C THR A 69 14.23 3.94 -0.69
N ILE A 70 13.48 3.87 -1.79
CA ILE A 70 12.80 2.65 -2.25
C ILE A 70 13.18 2.41 -3.70
N GLU A 71 13.79 1.25 -3.97
CA GLU A 71 14.26 0.90 -5.30
C GLU A 71 13.11 0.36 -6.19
N ALA A 72 13.27 0.52 -7.50
CA ALA A 72 12.33 0.01 -8.49
C ALA A 72 12.04 -1.50 -8.33
N GLY A 73 10.76 -1.87 -8.46
CA GLY A 73 10.30 -3.25 -8.29
C GLY A 73 10.03 -3.68 -6.85
N THR A 74 10.33 -2.83 -5.86
CA THR A 74 10.03 -3.13 -4.46
C THR A 74 8.52 -3.20 -4.22
N VAL A 75 8.08 -4.19 -3.45
CA VAL A 75 6.69 -4.36 -3.02
C VAL A 75 6.58 -4.04 -1.53
N ILE A 76 5.67 -3.12 -1.21
CA ILE A 76 5.37 -2.67 0.14
C ILE A 76 3.89 -2.94 0.40
N ARG A 77 3.61 -3.59 1.52
CA ARG A 77 2.27 -4.07 1.90
C ARG A 77 1.82 -3.39 3.17
N GLY A 78 0.60 -2.90 3.21
CA GLY A 78 -0.05 -2.49 4.46
C GLY A 78 -0.79 -3.66 5.09
N ARG A 79 -0.50 -3.97 6.36
CA ARG A 79 -1.35 -4.89 7.12
C ARG A 79 -2.76 -4.34 7.20
N THR A 80 -3.75 -5.19 6.94
CA THR A 80 -5.15 -4.79 6.96
C THR A 80 -5.61 -4.41 8.35
N GLY A 81 -6.34 -3.30 8.40
CA GLY A 81 -6.92 -2.73 9.60
C GLY A 81 -7.77 -1.52 9.25
N GLN A 82 -8.51 -1.01 10.22
CA GLN A 82 -9.35 0.18 10.09
C GLN A 82 -9.08 1.14 11.25
N GLY A 83 -9.47 2.41 11.11
CA GLY A 83 -9.28 3.37 12.18
C GLY A 83 -7.80 3.57 12.53
N SER A 84 -7.52 3.69 13.82
CA SER A 84 -6.17 3.73 14.38
C SER A 84 -5.37 2.44 14.21
N MET A 85 -5.98 1.37 13.71
CA MET A 85 -5.34 0.07 13.46
C MET A 85 -5.00 -0.14 11.98
N ALA A 86 -5.30 0.82 11.12
CA ALA A 86 -4.83 0.77 9.75
C ALA A 86 -3.30 0.93 9.68
N SER A 87 -2.69 0.29 8.69
CA SER A 87 -1.28 0.49 8.38
C SER A 87 -1.12 1.55 7.30
N ALA A 88 -0.14 2.45 7.45
CA ALA A 88 0.15 3.50 6.48
C ALA A 88 1.64 3.85 6.50
N LEU A 89 2.18 4.26 5.36
CA LEU A 89 3.50 4.87 5.27
C LEU A 89 3.34 6.39 5.29
N ILE A 90 4.00 7.06 6.24
CA ILE A 90 3.79 8.47 6.52
C ILE A 90 5.12 9.19 6.50
N VAL A 91 5.32 10.07 5.53
CA VAL A 91 6.46 10.99 5.51
C VAL A 91 6.07 12.20 6.33
N ALA A 92 6.62 12.31 7.54
CA ALA A 92 6.41 13.46 8.40
C ALA A 92 7.19 14.66 7.86
N ARG A 93 6.78 15.87 8.28
CA ARG A 93 7.47 17.11 7.96
C ARG A 93 8.98 17.03 8.24
N GLY A 94 9.79 17.43 7.25
CA GLY A 94 11.26 17.34 7.30
C GLY A 94 11.84 15.96 6.95
N GLY A 95 10.99 14.93 6.87
CA GLY A 95 11.34 13.61 6.33
C GLY A 95 11.24 13.58 4.81
N ARG A 96 11.90 12.61 4.17
CA ARG A 96 11.93 12.48 2.70
C ARG A 96 11.75 11.05 2.25
N ILE A 97 10.95 10.84 1.21
CA ILE A 97 10.84 9.57 0.50
C ILE A 97 11.46 9.68 -0.89
N ILE A 98 12.33 8.75 -1.26
CA ILE A 98 12.93 8.65 -2.60
C ILE A 98 12.45 7.33 -3.20
N ALA A 99 11.23 7.32 -3.73
CA ALA A 99 10.61 6.17 -4.37
C ALA A 99 10.73 6.31 -5.89
N GLU A 100 11.83 5.80 -6.44
CA GLU A 100 12.17 5.92 -7.87
C GLU A 100 11.91 4.59 -8.60
N GLY A 101 10.63 4.31 -8.85
CA GLY A 101 10.21 3.21 -9.72
C GLY A 101 10.62 3.43 -11.17
N LYS A 102 10.32 2.44 -12.02
CA LYS A 102 10.45 2.54 -13.49
C LYS A 102 9.13 2.19 -14.14
N SER A 103 8.89 2.70 -15.35
CA SER A 103 7.67 2.38 -16.10
C SER A 103 7.48 0.88 -16.36
N ASP A 104 8.57 0.14 -16.50
CA ASP A 104 8.61 -1.31 -16.72
C ASP A 104 8.86 -2.11 -15.44
N ASN A 105 9.16 -1.44 -14.32
CA ASN A 105 9.39 -2.05 -13.02
C ASN A 105 8.97 -1.09 -11.88
N PRO A 106 7.66 -0.85 -11.70
CA PRO A 106 7.17 0.13 -10.75
C PRO A 106 7.41 -0.30 -9.30
N ILE A 107 7.36 0.65 -8.38
CA ILE A 107 7.21 0.35 -6.94
C ILE A 107 5.73 0.09 -6.68
N ILE A 108 5.40 -0.98 -5.95
CA ILE A 108 4.00 -1.33 -5.66
C ILE A 108 3.74 -1.19 -4.16
N PHE A 109 2.80 -0.31 -3.82
CA PHE A 109 2.18 -0.25 -2.51
C PHE A 109 0.81 -0.94 -2.55
N THR A 110 0.57 -1.95 -1.73
CA THR A 110 -0.68 -2.73 -1.75
C THR A 110 -1.09 -3.24 -0.36
N ALA A 111 -2.16 -4.03 -0.28
CA ALA A 111 -2.60 -4.69 0.93
C ALA A 111 -1.87 -6.03 1.14
N ASP A 112 -1.70 -6.45 2.39
CA ASP A 112 -1.04 -7.71 2.78
C ASP A 112 -1.53 -8.93 1.97
N GLY A 113 -2.85 -9.08 1.82
CA GLY A 113 -3.46 -10.19 1.10
C GLY A 113 -3.38 -10.15 -0.44
N ASP A 114 -2.84 -9.09 -1.06
CA ASP A 114 -2.74 -8.95 -2.52
C ASP A 114 -1.51 -9.67 -3.08
N ASP A 115 -1.70 -10.85 -3.67
CA ASP A 115 -0.63 -11.65 -4.24
C ASP A 115 -0.07 -11.10 -5.56
N LEU A 116 -0.49 -9.89 -5.95
CA LEU A 116 -0.21 -9.18 -7.21
C LEU A 116 -0.74 -9.87 -8.47
N GLU A 117 -1.46 -10.94 -8.26
CA GLU A 117 -1.89 -11.90 -9.24
C GLU A 117 -3.44 -11.95 -9.24
N GLY A 118 -4.11 -11.26 -8.32
CA GLY A 118 -5.57 -11.10 -8.28
C GLY A 118 -6.25 -11.91 -7.19
N SER A 119 -5.54 -12.26 -6.12
CA SER A 119 -6.15 -12.73 -4.87
C SER A 119 -7.09 -11.69 -4.26
N VAL A 120 -6.81 -10.41 -4.48
CA VAL A 120 -7.65 -9.29 -4.06
C VAL A 120 -8.43 -8.76 -5.27
N PRO A 121 -9.78 -8.63 -5.16
CA PRO A 121 -10.58 -8.06 -6.23
C PRO A 121 -10.16 -6.63 -6.58
N VAL A 122 -10.20 -6.27 -7.87
CA VAL A 122 -9.77 -4.96 -8.37
C VAL A 122 -10.55 -3.79 -7.73
N GLU A 123 -11.81 -4.02 -7.39
CA GLU A 123 -12.70 -3.06 -6.75
C GLU A 123 -12.50 -2.92 -5.24
N ALA A 124 -11.72 -3.81 -4.61
CA ALA A 124 -11.44 -3.76 -3.19
C ALA A 124 -10.66 -2.49 -2.84
N ARG A 125 -11.11 -1.79 -1.80
CA ARG A 125 -10.53 -0.52 -1.32
C ARG A 125 -10.55 -0.49 0.20
N GLY A 126 -9.78 0.42 0.78
CA GLY A 126 -9.74 0.60 2.24
C GLY A 126 -9.22 -0.61 2.99
N LEU A 127 -8.36 -1.40 2.35
CA LEU A 127 -7.69 -2.53 2.98
C LEU A 127 -6.48 -2.08 3.82
N TRP A 128 -5.99 -0.85 3.61
CA TRP A 128 -4.95 -0.21 4.40
C TRP A 128 -5.05 1.32 4.24
N GLY A 129 -4.26 2.09 5.00
CA GLY A 129 -4.30 3.54 4.99
C GLY A 129 -3.89 4.12 3.64
N GLY A 130 -2.65 3.92 3.25
CA GLY A 130 -2.07 4.51 2.04
C GLY A 130 -0.69 5.09 2.29
N VAL A 131 -0.26 5.93 1.34
CA VAL A 131 0.95 6.74 1.45
C VAL A 131 0.55 8.18 1.76
N ILE A 132 1.07 8.73 2.85
CA ILE A 132 0.81 10.09 3.29
C ILE A 132 2.14 10.86 3.27
N ILE A 133 2.16 12.03 2.65
CA ILE A 133 3.34 12.90 2.58
C ILE A 133 2.97 14.26 3.14
N LEU A 134 3.62 14.63 4.23
CA LEU A 134 3.38 15.86 4.98
C LEU A 134 4.60 16.77 4.82
N GLY A 135 4.41 17.88 4.12
CA GLY A 135 5.44 18.88 3.87
C GLY A 135 5.33 20.11 4.76
N ASN A 136 6.27 21.02 4.54
CA ASN A 136 6.44 22.28 5.28
C ASN A 136 6.01 23.54 4.49
N ALA A 137 5.33 23.37 3.35
CA ALA A 137 4.88 24.49 2.52
C ALA A 137 3.69 25.24 3.12
N THR A 138 3.48 26.46 2.67
CA THR A 138 2.35 27.29 3.12
C THR A 138 1.02 26.61 2.80
N ILE A 139 0.11 26.60 3.77
CA ILE A 139 -1.27 26.10 3.62
C ILE A 139 -2.30 27.19 3.94
N ASN A 140 -3.56 26.97 3.55
CA ASN A 140 -4.64 27.96 3.69
C ASN A 140 -5.33 27.90 5.07
N THR A 141 -4.55 27.87 6.15
CA THR A 141 -5.06 27.88 7.54
C THR A 141 -4.61 29.12 8.30
N GLU A 142 -5.35 29.52 9.34
CA GLU A 142 -5.04 30.72 10.13
C GLU A 142 -3.69 30.60 10.86
N THR A 143 -3.34 29.40 11.28
CA THR A 143 -2.11 29.07 12.01
C THR A 143 -0.92 28.77 11.10
N GLY A 144 -1.14 28.50 9.81
CA GLY A 144 -0.11 28.04 8.87
C GLY A 144 0.29 26.57 9.02
N GLU A 145 -0.32 25.85 9.96
CA GLU A 145 -0.14 24.42 10.22
C GLU A 145 -1.50 23.78 10.51
N ASP A 146 -1.64 22.48 10.23
CA ASP A 146 -2.82 21.68 10.57
C ASP A 146 -2.44 20.21 10.80
N LEU A 147 -3.35 19.42 11.37
CA LEU A 147 -3.21 17.97 11.54
C LEU A 147 -3.86 17.25 10.37
N ILE A 148 -3.15 16.28 9.79
CA ILE A 148 -3.73 15.47 8.72
C ILE A 148 -4.83 14.58 9.26
N GLU A 149 -5.91 14.50 8.51
CA GLU A 149 -6.98 13.55 8.74
C GLU A 149 -6.43 12.11 8.69
N GLY A 150 -6.91 11.21 9.56
CA GLY A 150 -6.34 9.86 9.67
C GLY A 150 -5.49 9.60 10.92
N ILE A 151 -4.79 10.63 11.38
CA ILE A 151 -3.76 10.51 12.42
C ILE A 151 -4.27 11.07 13.75
N PRO A 152 -4.11 10.36 14.89
CA PRO A 152 -4.50 10.87 16.19
C PRO A 152 -3.91 12.25 16.49
N ILE A 153 -4.70 13.16 17.05
CA ILE A 153 -4.24 14.50 17.44
C ILE A 153 -3.07 14.50 18.44
N SER A 154 -2.87 13.37 19.15
CA SER A 154 -1.76 13.16 20.07
C SER A 154 -0.45 12.76 19.38
N GLU A 155 -0.48 12.54 18.07
CA GLU A 155 0.67 12.16 17.24
C GLU A 155 1.14 13.39 16.45
N PRO A 156 2.13 14.16 16.98
CA PRO A 156 2.56 15.42 16.37
C PRO A 156 3.24 15.23 15.01
N ARG A 157 3.67 14.00 14.66
CA ARG A 157 4.24 13.69 13.35
C ARG A 157 3.18 13.71 12.22
N GLY A 158 1.90 13.83 12.57
CA GLY A 158 0.80 14.07 11.63
C GLY A 158 0.57 15.53 11.25
N ILE A 159 1.38 16.46 11.77
CA ILE A 159 1.27 17.89 11.42
C ILE A 159 1.86 18.14 10.03
N TYR A 160 1.19 18.97 9.23
CA TYR A 160 1.65 19.46 7.93
C TYR A 160 1.45 20.97 7.82
N GLY A 161 2.09 21.57 6.81
CA GLY A 161 2.10 23.01 6.61
C GLY A 161 3.30 23.67 7.28
N GLY A 162 3.49 24.95 6.97
CA GLY A 162 4.56 25.77 7.49
C GLY A 162 4.76 27.02 6.65
N ASN A 163 6.01 27.36 6.40
CA ASN A 163 6.41 28.58 5.69
C ASN A 163 7.50 28.35 4.63
N ASP A 164 7.76 27.11 4.27
CA ASP A 164 8.79 26.74 3.30
C ASP A 164 8.15 26.17 2.03
N ASP A 165 7.76 27.04 1.11
CA ASP A 165 7.20 26.63 -0.18
C ASP A 165 8.24 25.92 -1.08
N ASP A 166 9.52 25.96 -0.72
CA ASP A 166 10.62 25.22 -1.35
C ASP A 166 10.90 23.87 -0.68
N ASP A 167 10.06 23.44 0.29
CA ASP A 167 10.18 22.15 0.95
C ASP A 167 10.29 20.98 -0.05
N ASN A 168 11.13 20.02 0.30
CA ASN A 168 11.44 18.85 -0.52
C ASN A 168 11.11 17.58 0.27
N SER A 169 9.85 17.14 0.18
CA SER A 169 9.39 15.90 0.81
C SER A 169 9.82 14.65 0.02
N GLY A 170 10.51 14.83 -1.12
CA GLY A 170 11.15 13.76 -1.89
C GLY A 170 10.56 13.54 -3.29
N ILE A 171 10.58 12.29 -3.75
CA ILE A 171 10.22 11.85 -5.09
C ILE A 171 9.31 10.62 -5.01
N LEU A 172 8.14 10.68 -5.62
CA LEU A 172 7.33 9.52 -6.00
C LEU A 172 7.31 9.45 -7.52
N ARG A 173 8.00 8.46 -8.09
CA ARG A 173 8.08 8.22 -9.53
C ARG A 173 7.69 6.79 -9.86
N TYR A 174 6.79 6.60 -10.83
CA TYR A 174 6.34 5.28 -11.29
C TYR A 174 5.93 4.34 -10.14
N VAL A 175 5.03 4.84 -9.29
CA VAL A 175 4.49 4.09 -8.16
C VAL A 175 3.05 3.63 -8.44
N SER A 176 2.71 2.42 -8.00
CA SER A 176 1.35 1.88 -8.04
C SER A 176 0.83 1.76 -6.60
N VAL A 177 -0.15 2.58 -6.24
CA VAL A 177 -0.82 2.50 -4.94
C VAL A 177 -2.17 1.82 -5.11
N ARG A 178 -2.34 0.65 -4.49
CA ARG A 178 -3.51 -0.23 -4.66
C ARG A 178 -4.23 -0.47 -3.35
N HIS A 179 -5.55 -0.61 -3.40
CA HIS A 179 -6.40 -1.02 -2.28
C HIS A 179 -6.28 -0.18 -0.98
N GLY A 180 -5.62 0.98 -1.03
CA GLY A 180 -5.58 1.95 0.06
C GLY A 180 -6.92 2.66 0.23
N GLY A 181 -7.01 3.67 1.10
CA GLY A 181 -8.26 4.39 1.28
C GLY A 181 -9.07 3.95 2.50
N THR A 182 -8.46 3.67 3.66
CA THR A 182 -9.21 3.12 4.80
C THR A 182 -10.11 4.18 5.44
N ASN A 183 -11.35 3.78 5.71
CA ASN A 183 -12.25 4.56 6.53
C ASN A 183 -11.79 4.47 8.00
N ILE A 184 -11.72 5.62 8.68
CA ILE A 184 -11.33 5.71 10.08
C ILE A 184 -12.41 6.36 10.96
N GLY A 185 -13.60 6.63 10.41
CA GLY A 185 -14.74 7.23 11.09
C GLY A 185 -15.78 7.79 10.12
N GLU A 186 -16.93 8.22 10.65
CA GLU A 186 -17.98 8.85 9.83
C GLU A 186 -17.45 10.17 9.25
N GLY A 187 -17.27 10.20 7.93
CA GLY A 187 -16.72 11.35 7.21
C GLY A 187 -15.21 11.53 7.35
N ASN A 188 -14.48 10.53 7.85
CA ASN A 188 -13.04 10.60 8.06
C ASN A 188 -12.32 9.39 7.46
N GLU A 189 -11.42 9.64 6.49
CA GLU A 189 -10.81 8.61 5.66
C GLU A 189 -9.34 8.95 5.37
N ILE A 190 -8.46 7.94 5.45
CA ILE A 190 -7.11 8.07 4.89
C ILE A 190 -7.22 7.73 3.41
N ASN A 191 -6.81 8.63 2.52
CA ASN A 191 -6.77 8.35 1.08
C ASN A 191 -5.63 7.39 0.72
N GLY A 192 -5.74 6.69 -0.41
CA GLY A 192 -4.64 5.86 -0.91
C GLY A 192 -3.34 6.65 -1.10
N LEU A 193 -3.43 7.88 -1.58
CA LEU A 193 -2.34 8.86 -1.58
C LEU A 193 -2.85 10.18 -1.00
N THR A 194 -2.13 10.71 -0.01
CA THR A 194 -2.41 12.01 0.62
C THR A 194 -1.18 12.90 0.53
N LEU A 195 -1.35 14.13 0.05
CA LEU A 195 -0.31 15.16 0.01
C LEU A 195 -0.77 16.36 0.85
N GLY A 196 -0.15 16.60 1.99
CA GLY A 196 -0.43 17.73 2.86
C GLY A 196 0.73 18.73 2.82
N GLY A 197 0.51 19.95 2.31
CA GLY A 197 1.51 21.02 2.38
C GLY A 197 2.88 20.69 1.76
N VAL A 198 2.93 19.90 0.68
CA VAL A 198 4.19 19.54 0.00
C VAL A 198 4.75 20.71 -0.80
N GLY A 199 6.05 20.99 -0.65
CA GLY A 199 6.72 22.11 -1.33
C GLY A 199 7.07 21.83 -2.79
N ARG A 200 7.41 22.90 -3.52
CA ARG A 200 7.63 22.87 -4.99
C ARG A 200 8.84 22.06 -5.44
N GLN A 201 9.72 21.66 -4.51
CA GLN A 201 10.87 20.79 -4.79
C GLN A 201 10.53 19.30 -4.65
N THR A 202 9.30 18.97 -4.22
CA THR A 202 8.78 17.61 -4.20
C THR A 202 8.33 17.19 -5.61
N ILE A 203 8.69 15.99 -6.04
CA ILE A 203 8.37 15.45 -7.37
C ILE A 203 7.36 14.32 -7.23
N ILE A 204 6.27 14.39 -7.99
CA ILE A 204 5.24 13.35 -8.11
C ILE A 204 4.99 13.10 -9.61
N GLU A 205 5.31 11.91 -10.12
CA GLU A 205 5.18 11.57 -11.56
C GLU A 205 5.01 10.07 -11.89
#